data_AF-A0A919HUE7-F1
#
_entry.id   AF-A0A919HUE7-F1
#
_cell.length_a   1.000
_cell.length_b   1.000
_cell.length_c   1.000
_cell.angle_alpha   90.00
_cell.angle_beta   90.00
_cell.angle_gamma   90.00
#
_symmetry.space_group_name_H-M   'P 1'
#
loop_
_entity.id
_entity.type
_entity.pdbx_description
1 polymer ?
#
loop_
_entity_poly.entity_id
_entity_poly.type
_entity_poly.pdbx_seq_one_letter_code
_entity_poly.pdbx_strand_id
1 'polypeptide(L)'
;MQINSLSGFCLTKLDVLDGLKEVKICVGYRMPDGREVTTTPLAADNWEGIEPIYETMPGWSETTFGVKERSGLPQAALNYIQRIEELTGVPVDIISTGPDRTETMILRDPFDA
;
A
#
# COMPACT_ATOMS: atom_id res chain seq x y z
N MET A 1 -6.65 3.87 -9.54
CA MET A 1 -7.13 5.25 -9.25
C MET A 1 -8.06 5.76 -10.33
N GLN A 2 -7.55 5.88 -11.56
CA GLN A 2 -8.22 6.52 -12.69
C GLN A 2 -9.58 5.95 -13.10
N ILE A 3 -9.81 4.64 -13.00
CA ILE A 3 -11.08 4.01 -13.45
C ILE A 3 -12.23 4.24 -12.47
N ASN A 4 -11.93 4.28 -11.17
CA ASN A 4 -12.94 4.31 -10.10
C ASN A 4 -13.07 5.68 -9.42
N SER A 5 -12.23 6.67 -9.79
CA SER A 5 -12.18 7.98 -9.15
C SER A 5 -12.14 7.90 -7.62
N LEU A 6 -11.26 7.06 -7.08
CA LEU A 6 -11.18 6.78 -5.64
C LEU A 6 -10.90 8.07 -4.85
N SER A 7 -11.68 8.31 -3.80
CA SER A 7 -11.53 9.45 -2.88
C SER A 7 -10.67 9.15 -1.65
N GLY A 8 -10.46 7.86 -1.36
CA GLY A 8 -9.69 7.38 -0.21
C GLY A 8 -9.51 5.87 -0.25
N PHE A 9 -8.49 5.37 0.44
CA PHE A 9 -8.21 3.96 0.60
C PHE A 9 -8.57 3.45 2.00
N CYS A 10 -8.96 2.17 2.04
CA CYS A 10 -8.84 1.34 3.23
C CYS A 10 -7.66 0.40 3.02
N LEU A 11 -6.59 0.57 3.80
CA LEU A 11 -5.43 -0.32 3.78
C LEU A 11 -5.65 -1.47 4.77
N THR A 12 -5.62 -2.70 4.29
CA THR A 12 -5.89 -3.89 5.11
C THR A 12 -4.66 -4.79 5.21
N LYS A 13 -4.59 -5.60 6.27
CA LYS A 13 -3.56 -6.62 6.46
C LYS A 13 -2.14 -6.05 6.54
N LEU A 14 -1.99 -4.89 7.16
CA LEU A 14 -0.67 -4.30 7.41
C LEU A 14 0.19 -5.21 8.30
N ASP A 15 -0.46 -5.94 9.21
CA ASP A 15 0.11 -6.91 10.15
C ASP A 15 0.83 -8.08 9.47
N VAL A 16 0.46 -8.42 8.23
CA VAL A 16 1.12 -9.50 7.48
C VAL A 16 2.56 -9.14 7.09
N LEU A 17 2.90 -7.85 7.08
CA LEU A 17 4.24 -7.36 6.75
C LEU A 17 5.16 -7.26 7.98
N ASP A 18 4.63 -7.48 9.19
CA ASP A 18 5.39 -7.42 10.44
C ASP A 18 6.58 -8.38 10.42
N GLY A 19 7.74 -7.92 10.91
CA GLY A 19 8.97 -8.72 11.01
C GLY A 19 9.79 -8.83 9.73
N LEU A 20 9.29 -8.34 8.59
CA LEU A 20 10.10 -8.22 7.38
C LEU A 20 11.20 -7.18 7.58
N LYS A 21 12.43 -7.50 7.16
CA LYS A 21 13.55 -6.56 7.20
C LYS A 21 13.35 -5.39 6.23
N GLU A 22 12.79 -5.69 5.07
CA GLU A 22 12.54 -4.74 3.98
C GLU A 22 11.20 -5.07 3.34
N VAL A 23 10.48 -4.03 2.92
CA VAL A 23 9.25 -4.12 2.13
C VAL A 23 9.51 -3.53 0.75
N LYS A 24 8.79 -4.02 -0.26
CA LYS A 24 8.95 -3.58 -1.65
C LYS A 24 7.63 -3.13 -2.24
N ILE A 25 7.64 -1.98 -2.90
CA ILE A 25 6.51 -1.44 -3.65
C ILE A 25 6.86 -1.46 -5.13
N CYS A 26 6.05 -2.13 -5.96
CA CYS A 26 6.20 -2.06 -7.40
C CYS A 26 5.73 -0.68 -7.87
N VAL A 27 6.65 0.13 -8.42
CA VAL A 27 6.38 1.51 -8.86
C VAL A 27 6.31 1.65 -10.38
N GLY A 28 6.58 0.56 -11.09
CA GLY A 28 6.55 0.51 -12.55
C GLY A 28 6.95 -0.85 -13.08
N TYR A 29 7.01 -0.94 -14.40
CA TYR A 29 7.23 -2.18 -15.12
C TYR A 29 8.25 -1.96 -16.22
N ARG A 30 9.20 -2.88 -16.37
CA ARG A 30 10.07 -2.96 -17.53
C ARG A 30 9.50 -3.98 -18.51
N MET A 31 9.22 -3.51 -19.72
CA MET A 31 8.71 -4.31 -20.83
C MET A 31 9.84 -5.18 -21.42
N PRO A 32 9.52 -6.28 -22.12
CA PRO A 32 10.52 -7.13 -22.79
C PRO A 32 11.42 -6.38 -23.79
N ASP A 33 10.94 -5.27 -24.35
CA ASP A 33 11.70 -4.39 -25.26
C ASP A 33 12.60 -3.37 -24.53
N GLY A 34 12.68 -3.45 -23.19
CA GLY A 34 13.49 -2.59 -22.34
C GLY A 34 12.84 -1.26 -21.94
N ARG A 35 11.65 -0.92 -22.47
CA ARG A 35 10.94 0.31 -22.05
C ARG A 35 10.44 0.20 -20.63
N GLU A 36 10.51 1.29 -19.88
CA GLU A 36 9.93 1.38 -18.54
C GLU A 36 8.61 2.16 -18.59
N VAL A 37 7.57 1.61 -17.97
CA VAL A 37 6.22 2.16 -17.95
C VAL A 37 5.65 2.18 -16.54
N THR A 38 4.82 3.17 -16.25
CA THR A 38 4.13 3.32 -14.95
C THR A 38 2.65 2.95 -15.00
N THR A 39 2.16 2.55 -16.17
CA THR A 39 0.77 2.14 -16.40
C THR A 39 0.68 0.64 -16.65
N THR A 40 -0.36 -0.01 -16.13
CA THR A 40 -0.61 -1.44 -16.32
C THR A 40 -0.97 -1.78 -17.77
N PRO A 41 -0.51 -2.93 -18.31
CA PRO A 41 -1.03 -3.46 -19.56
C PRO A 41 -2.52 -3.80 -19.47
N LEU A 42 -3.24 -3.68 -20.59
CA LEU A 42 -4.70 -3.89 -20.63
C LEU A 42 -5.09 -5.37 -20.77
N ALA A 43 -4.44 -6.11 -21.67
CA ALA A 43 -4.77 -7.50 -21.98
C ALA A 43 -3.78 -8.47 -21.32
N ALA A 44 -4.25 -9.67 -20.98
CA ALA A 44 -3.46 -10.70 -20.30
C ALA A 44 -2.15 -11.04 -21.03
N ASP A 45 -2.21 -11.19 -22.36
CA ASP A 45 -1.05 -11.53 -23.19
C ASP A 45 0.07 -10.48 -23.10
N ASN A 46 -0.27 -9.22 -22.80
CA ASN A 46 0.72 -8.15 -22.67
C ASN A 46 1.47 -8.16 -21.34
N TRP A 47 1.12 -9.04 -20.40
CA TRP A 47 1.85 -9.19 -19.14
C TRP A 47 3.05 -10.13 -19.25
N GLU A 48 3.16 -10.89 -20.35
CA GLU A 48 4.23 -11.86 -20.54
C GLU A 48 5.61 -11.18 -20.63
N GLY A 49 6.55 -11.66 -19.81
CA GLY A 49 7.94 -11.18 -19.80
C GLY A 49 8.16 -9.79 -19.18
N ILE A 50 7.15 -9.21 -18.52
CA ILE A 50 7.32 -7.94 -17.78
C ILE A 50 8.07 -8.16 -16.46
N GLU A 51 9.01 -7.26 -16.15
CA GLU A 51 9.71 -7.23 -14.87
C GLU A 51 9.23 -6.06 -13.99
N PRO A 52 8.92 -6.28 -12.70
CA PRO A 52 8.56 -5.20 -11.79
C PRO A 52 9.78 -4.35 -11.41
N ILE A 53 9.60 -3.03 -11.38
CA ILE A 53 10.57 -2.07 -10.86
C ILE A 53 10.16 -1.74 -9.42
N TYR A 54 10.98 -2.13 -8.46
CA TYR A 54 10.69 -1.98 -7.04
C TYR A 54 11.36 -0.76 -6.42
N GLU A 55 10.61 -0.07 -5.57
CA GLU A 55 11.15 0.74 -4.49
C GLU A 55 11.27 -0.13 -3.23
N THR A 56 12.46 -0.16 -2.63
CA THR A 56 12.72 -0.90 -1.39
C THR A 56 12.71 0.07 -0.21
N MET A 57 11.96 -0.26 0.82
CA MET A 57 11.86 0.52 2.06
C MET A 57 12.24 -0.36 3.26
N PRO A 58 12.70 0.24 4.38
CA PRO A 58 12.86 -0.49 5.63
C PRO A 58 11.52 -1.10 6.05
N GLY A 59 11.54 -2.37 6.47
CA GLY A 59 10.41 -2.96 7.17
C GLY A 59 10.43 -2.60 8.66
N TRP A 60 9.63 -3.31 9.46
CA TRP A 60 9.49 -3.07 10.90
C TRP A 60 9.49 -4.39 11.67
N SER A 61 10.03 -4.36 12.88
CA SER A 61 10.12 -5.54 13.75
C SER A 61 8.98 -5.63 14.76
N GLU A 62 8.45 -4.49 15.15
CA GLU A 62 7.33 -4.32 16.06
C GLU A 62 6.03 -4.74 15.39
N THR A 63 5.04 -5.18 16.17
CA THR A 63 3.78 -5.61 15.58
C THR A 63 2.85 -4.44 15.31
N THR A 64 2.18 -4.48 14.16
CA THR A 64 1.03 -3.64 13.86
C THR A 64 -0.30 -4.35 14.15
N PHE A 65 -0.27 -5.67 14.41
CA PHE A 65 -1.46 -6.46 14.69
C PHE A 65 -2.26 -5.91 15.87
N GLY A 66 -3.55 -5.65 15.64
CA GLY A 66 -4.48 -5.16 16.65
C GLY A 66 -4.25 -3.73 17.13
N VAL A 67 -3.31 -2.97 16.54
CA VAL A 67 -3.09 -1.55 16.87
C VAL A 67 -4.32 -0.74 16.46
N LYS A 68 -4.83 0.10 17.36
CA LYS A 68 -6.07 0.89 17.19
C LYS A 68 -5.86 2.40 17.17
N GLU A 69 -4.64 2.86 17.36
CA GLU A 69 -4.27 4.28 17.30
C GLU A 69 -3.09 4.47 16.36
N ARG A 70 -3.15 5.50 15.50
CA ARG A 70 -2.11 5.76 14.51
C ARG A 70 -0.73 6.03 15.14
N SER A 71 -0.72 6.67 16.31
CA SER A 71 0.49 6.90 17.12
C SER A 71 1.14 5.61 17.63
N GLY A 72 0.41 4.49 17.65
CA GLY A 72 0.92 3.18 18.02
C GLY A 72 1.59 2.42 16.87
N LEU A 73 1.55 2.93 15.64
CA LEU A 73 2.20 2.28 14.50
C LEU A 73 3.71 2.58 14.48
N PRO A 74 4.56 1.60 14.10
CA PRO A 74 5.98 1.82 13.90
C PRO A 74 6.23 2.88 12.81
N GLN A 75 7.31 3.66 12.95
CA GLN A 75 7.61 4.72 11.99
C GLN A 75 7.80 4.19 10.56
N ALA A 76 8.40 3.01 10.39
CA ALA A 76 8.56 2.41 9.07
C ALA A 76 7.22 2.01 8.43
N ALA A 77 6.24 1.56 9.23
CA ALA A 77 4.88 1.28 8.76
C ALA A 77 4.15 2.58 8.37
N LEU A 78 4.30 3.66 9.16
CA LEU A 78 3.77 4.98 8.82
C LEU A 78 4.37 5.53 7.52
N ASN A 79 5.69 5.37 7.32
CA ASN A 79 6.37 5.77 6.09
C ASN A 79 5.87 4.96 4.89
N TYR A 80 5.64 3.66 5.06
CA TYR A 80 5.08 2.80 4.02
C TYR A 80 3.67 3.26 3.59
N ILE A 81 2.80 3.57 4.56
CA ILE A 81 1.46 4.13 4.30
C ILE A 81 1.59 5.45 3.54
N GLN A 82 2.43 6.37 4.04
CA GLN A 82 2.65 7.66 3.40
C GLN A 82 3.16 7.49 1.96
N ARG A 83 4.04 6.52 1.72
CA ARG A 83 4.57 6.29 0.38
C ARG A 83 3.50 5.80 -0.60
N ILE A 84 2.57 4.97 -0.15
CA ILE A 84 1.39 4.58 -0.95
C ILE A 84 0.56 5.82 -1.30
N GLU A 85 0.30 6.71 -0.34
CA GLU A 85 -0.45 7.95 -0.57
C GLU A 85 0.24 8.83 -1.62
N GLU A 86 1.56 9.00 -1.53
CA GLU A 86 2.35 9.78 -2.49
C GLU A 86 2.33 9.19 -3.91
N LEU A 87 2.51 7.87 -4.03
CA LEU A 87 2.56 7.17 -5.33
C LEU A 87 1.19 7.18 -6.03
N THR A 88 0.10 7.13 -5.25
CA THR A 88 -1.26 7.02 -5.77
C THR A 88 -1.98 8.36 -5.87
N GLY A 89 -1.52 9.37 -5.13
CA GLY A 89 -2.15 10.68 -5.00
C GLY A 89 -3.47 10.66 -4.22
N VAL A 90 -3.76 9.60 -3.45
CA VAL A 90 -5.02 9.41 -2.71
C VAL A 90 -4.74 9.00 -1.27
N PRO A 91 -5.47 9.59 -0.31
CA PRO A 91 -5.23 9.33 1.12
C PRO A 91 -5.62 7.91 1.53
N VAL A 92 -4.98 7.41 2.58
CA VAL A 92 -5.40 6.21 3.32
C VAL A 92 -6.23 6.67 4.51
N ASP A 93 -7.55 6.61 4.33
CA ASP A 93 -8.52 7.10 5.32
C ASP A 93 -8.86 6.05 6.40
N ILE A 94 -8.67 4.77 6.08
CA ILE A 94 -8.94 3.65 7.00
C ILE A 94 -7.75 2.69 6.98
N ILE A 95 -7.35 2.18 8.15
CA ILE A 95 -6.30 1.16 8.28
C ILE A 95 -6.84 0.01 9.13
N SER A 96 -6.85 -1.20 8.57
CA SER A 96 -7.21 -2.44 9.29
C SER A 96 -5.96 -3.23 9.63
N THR A 97 -5.83 -3.54 10.92
CA THR A 97 -4.66 -4.16 11.56
C THR A 97 -4.94 -5.57 12.07
N GLY A 98 -6.08 -6.15 11.70
CA GLY A 98 -6.45 -7.50 12.10
C GLY A 98 -7.84 -7.87 11.59
N PRO A 99 -8.26 -9.13 11.80
CA PRO A 99 -9.54 -9.64 11.31
C PRO A 99 -10.75 -9.19 12.14
N ASP A 100 -10.56 -8.73 13.39
CA ASP A 100 -11.67 -8.27 14.22
C ASP A 100 -12.15 -6.88 13.76
N ARG A 101 -13.47 -6.64 13.84
CA ARG A 101 -14.08 -5.36 13.44
C ARG A 101 -13.48 -4.15 14.19
N THR A 102 -13.03 -4.36 15.42
CA THR A 102 -12.46 -3.31 16.27
C THR A 102 -10.96 -3.11 16.06
N GLU A 103 -10.31 -3.95 15.25
CA GLU A 103 -8.90 -3.82 14.84
C GLU A 103 -8.82 -2.96 13.57
N THR A 104 -9.39 -1.76 13.66
CA THR A 104 -9.51 -0.83 12.55
C THR A 104 -9.41 0.60 13.06
N MET A 105 -8.57 1.40 12.41
CA MET A 105 -8.43 2.84 12.60
C MET A 105 -9.20 3.57 11.50
N ILE A 106 -10.20 4.36 11.87
CA ILE A 106 -10.90 5.27 10.96
C ILE A 106 -10.29 6.66 11.16
N LEU A 107 -9.49 7.12 10.21
CA LEU A 107 -8.83 8.44 10.26
C LEU A 107 -9.75 9.53 9.69
N ARG A 108 -10.51 9.18 8.65
CA ARG A 108 -11.61 9.97 8.11
C ARG A 108 -12.77 9.04 7.80
N ASP A 109 -13.95 9.33 8.34
CA ASP A 109 -15.15 8.55 8.02
C ASP A 109 -15.62 8.90 6.59
N PRO A 110 -15.80 7.93 5.68
CA PRO A 110 -16.28 8.18 4.32
C PRO A 110 -17.66 8.85 4.25
N PHE A 111 -18.48 8.79 5.30
CA PHE A 111 -19.79 9.46 5.37
C PHE A 111 -19.71 10.94 5.82
N ASP A 112 -18.57 11.37 6.35
CA ASP A 112 -18.30 12.74 6.79
C ASP A 112 -17.43 13.53 5.79
N ALA A 113 -17.05 12.90 4.66
CA ALA A 113 -16.06 13.39 3.69
C ALA A 113 -16.60 14.39 2.65
#